data_AF-A0A369LYT7-F1
#
_entry.id   AF-A0A369LYT7-F1
#
_cell.length_a   1.000
_cell.length_b   1.000
_cell.length_c   1.000
_cell.angle_alpha   90.00
_cell.angle_beta   90.00
_cell.angle_gamma   90.00
#
_symmetry.space_group_name_H-M   'P 1'
#
loop_
_entity.id
_entity.type
_entity.pdbx_description
1 polymer ?
#
loop_
_entity_poly.entity_id
_entity_poly.type
_entity_poly.pdbx_seq_one_letter_code
_entity_poly.pdbx_strand_id
1 'polypeptide(L)'
;MENESGDIGIDEARLLAADPDGLYLFMLEDYPYMMTPDQVAAFTGATGQEIRKLLGRGELQGCRIGVRWLVPKLGLLNYLYRGRPSEEGSSHEEAQMRQAL
;
A
#
# COMPACT_ATOMS: atom_id res chain seq x y z
N MET A 1 25.57 -23.88 -9.56
CA MET A 1 25.27 -23.21 -8.28
C MET A 1 23.86 -22.70 -8.43
N GLU A 2 22.91 -23.39 -7.81
CA GLU A 2 21.50 -23.03 -7.81
C GLU A 2 21.39 -21.69 -7.10
N ASN A 3 21.06 -20.65 -7.85
CA ASN A 3 20.77 -19.36 -7.26
C ASN A 3 19.50 -19.56 -6.42
N GLU A 4 19.65 -19.43 -5.11
CA GLU A 4 18.55 -19.27 -4.16
C GLU A 4 17.83 -17.97 -4.51
N SER A 5 17.03 -18.04 -5.57
CA SER A 5 16.01 -17.07 -5.93
C SER A 5 15.02 -17.07 -4.78
N GLY A 6 15.31 -16.26 -3.76
CA GLY A 6 14.36 -15.93 -2.70
C GLY A 6 13.03 -15.63 -3.39
N ASP A 7 12.07 -16.49 -3.10
CA ASP A 7 10.79 -16.69 -3.76
C ASP A 7 10.17 -15.43 -4.40
N ILE A 8 10.46 -15.19 -5.68
CA ILE A 8 9.86 -14.11 -6.48
C ILE A 8 8.32 -14.30 -6.54
N GLY A 9 7.84 -15.54 -6.45
CA GLY A 9 6.41 -15.87 -6.47
C GLY A 9 5.65 -15.46 -5.20
N ILE A 10 6.29 -15.51 -4.03
CA ILE A 10 5.68 -15.05 -2.77
C ILE A 10 5.44 -13.53 -2.77
N ASP A 11 6.35 -12.75 -3.34
CA ASP A 11 6.22 -11.29 -3.33
C ASP A 11 5.15 -10.81 -4.34
N GLU A 12 5.07 -11.46 -5.51
CA GLU A 12 4.03 -11.17 -6.51
C GLU A 12 2.61 -11.49 -6.00
N ALA A 13 2.42 -12.65 -5.36
CA ALA A 13 1.13 -13.02 -4.76
C ALA A 13 0.70 -12.03 -3.65
N ARG A 14 1.67 -11.53 -2.87
CA ARG A 14 1.41 -10.52 -1.83
C ARG A 14 1.06 -9.16 -2.41
N LEU A 15 1.70 -8.75 -3.50
CA LEU A 15 1.37 -7.52 -4.21
C LEU A 15 -0.05 -7.58 -4.80
N LEU A 16 -0.42 -8.70 -5.41
CA LEU A 16 -1.78 -8.94 -5.92
C LEU A 16 -2.81 -8.92 -4.78
N ALA A 17 -2.53 -9.57 -3.65
CA ALA A 17 -3.42 -9.55 -2.49
C ALA A 17 -3.57 -8.14 -1.87
N ALA A 18 -2.53 -7.30 -1.95
CA ALA A 18 -2.56 -5.93 -1.46
C ALA A 18 -3.24 -4.94 -2.42
N ASP A 19 -3.49 -5.34 -3.67
CA ASP A 19 -4.26 -4.57 -4.65
C ASP A 19 -5.45 -5.40 -5.18
N PRO A 20 -6.47 -5.64 -4.34
CA PRO A 20 -7.59 -6.53 -4.70
C PRO A 20 -8.37 -6.06 -5.93
N ASP A 21 -8.40 -4.75 -6.19
CA ASP A 21 -9.07 -4.18 -7.36
C ASP A 21 -8.15 -4.10 -8.60
N GLY A 22 -6.84 -4.33 -8.44
CA GLY A 22 -5.86 -4.20 -9.51
C GLY A 22 -5.68 -2.76 -10.04
N LEU A 23 -6.02 -1.75 -9.25
CA LEU A 23 -6.03 -0.34 -9.69
C LEU A 23 -4.63 0.29 -9.72
N TYR A 24 -3.75 -0.12 -8.82
CA TYR A 24 -2.50 0.58 -8.56
C TYR A 24 -1.27 -0.19 -9.06
N LEU A 25 -1.34 -1.53 -9.09
CA LEU A 25 -0.19 -2.36 -9.45
C LEU A 25 0.31 -2.08 -10.87
N PHE A 26 -0.59 -1.89 -11.83
CA PHE A 26 -0.26 -1.49 -13.20
C PHE A 26 0.45 -0.14 -13.26
N MET A 27 -0.04 0.87 -12.54
CA MET A 27 0.60 2.20 -12.52
C MET A 27 1.94 2.21 -11.79
N LEU A 28 2.17 1.25 -10.88
CA LEU A 28 3.42 1.10 -10.16
C LEU A 28 4.48 0.33 -10.97
N GLU A 29 4.17 -0.20 -12.15
CA GLU A 29 5.10 -1.01 -12.96
C GLU A 29 6.41 -0.27 -13.25
N ASP A 30 6.33 1.00 -13.65
CA ASP A 30 7.48 1.86 -13.98
C ASP A 30 8.33 2.27 -12.76
N TYR A 31 7.83 2.04 -11.55
CA TYR A 31 8.55 2.37 -10.32
C TYR A 31 9.34 1.16 -9.80
N PRO A 32 10.52 1.37 -9.18
CA PRO A 32 11.24 0.30 -8.51
C PRO A 32 10.39 -0.26 -7.35
N TYR A 33 10.61 -1.53 -6.97
CA TYR A 33 9.92 -2.13 -5.82
C TYR A 33 10.13 -1.31 -4.53
N MET A 34 11.38 -0.86 -4.30
CA MET A 34 11.72 0.06 -3.22
C MET A 34 11.70 1.49 -3.76
N MET A 35 10.64 2.23 -3.46
CA MET A 35 10.44 3.60 -3.87
C MET A 35 11.04 4.58 -2.86
N THR A 36 11.59 5.68 -3.35
CA THR A 36 11.97 6.82 -2.52
C THR A 36 10.73 7.65 -2.13
N PRO A 37 10.78 8.45 -1.05
CA PRO A 37 9.66 9.33 -0.70
C PRO A 37 9.22 10.27 -1.81
N ASP A 38 10.15 10.68 -2.67
CA ASP A 38 9.86 11.61 -3.76
C ASP A 38 9.16 10.89 -4.94
N GLN A 39 9.48 9.60 -5.17
CA GLN A 39 8.73 8.75 -6.11
C GLN A 39 7.32 8.44 -5.60
N VAL A 40 7.17 8.14 -4.30
CA VAL A 40 5.85 7.93 -3.69
C VAL A 40 5.03 9.21 -3.77
N ALA A 41 5.63 10.37 -3.47
CA ALA A 41 4.99 11.67 -3.60
C ALA A 41 4.53 11.95 -5.04
N ALA A 42 5.36 11.66 -6.04
CA ALA A 42 4.98 11.79 -7.44
C ALA A 42 3.80 10.90 -7.82
N PHE A 43 3.74 9.68 -7.29
CA PHE A 43 2.65 8.74 -7.52
C PHE A 43 1.34 9.17 -6.84
N THR A 44 1.39 9.58 -5.57
CA THR A 44 0.19 9.92 -4.78
C THR A 44 -0.28 11.36 -4.94
N GLY A 45 0.48 12.21 -5.63
CA GLY A 45 0.25 13.65 -5.69
C GLY A 45 0.55 14.39 -4.38
N ALA A 46 1.18 13.73 -3.42
CA ALA A 46 1.58 14.32 -2.15
C ALA A 46 2.93 15.05 -2.25
N THR A 47 3.35 15.69 -1.16
CA THR A 47 4.71 16.24 -1.07
C THR A 47 5.67 15.23 -0.45
N GLY A 48 6.95 15.25 -0.86
CA GLY A 48 7.96 14.40 -0.23
C GLY A 48 8.11 14.62 1.28
N GLN A 49 7.80 15.81 1.79
CA GLN A 49 7.79 16.11 3.22
C GLN A 49 6.66 15.37 3.95
N GLU A 50 5.48 15.34 3.35
CA GLU A 50 4.32 14.61 3.87
C GLU A 50 4.58 13.11 3.92
N ILE A 51 5.16 12.53 2.87
CA ILE A 51 5.55 11.11 2.88
C ILE A 51 6.55 10.80 4.00
N ARG A 52 7.57 11.65 4.18
CA ARG A 52 8.55 11.49 5.29
C ARG A 52 7.89 11.61 6.66
N LYS A 53 6.85 12.43 6.81
CA LYS A 53 6.06 12.58 8.04
C LYS A 53 5.23 11.33 8.32
N LEU A 54 4.56 10.77 7.30
CA LEU A 54 3.83 9.50 7.42
C LEU A 54 4.75 8.35 7.85
N LEU A 55 5.93 8.27 7.24
CA LEU A 55 6.96 7.29 7.58
C LEU A 55 7.48 7.47 9.03
N GLY A 56 7.75 8.72 9.43
CA GLY A 56 8.20 9.03 10.79
C GLY A 56 7.16 8.73 11.87
N ARG A 57 5.88 8.72 11.53
CA ARG A 57 4.78 8.36 12.43
C ARG A 57 4.43 6.87 12.42
N GLY A 58 5.00 6.10 11.49
CA GLY A 58 4.64 4.69 11.28
C GLY A 58 3.25 4.50 10.65
N GLU A 59 2.67 5.55 10.06
CA GLU A 59 1.40 5.45 9.34
C GLU A 59 1.58 4.76 7.99
N LEU A 60 2.70 5.04 7.32
CA LEU A 60 3.15 4.39 6.10
C LEU A 60 4.32 3.46 6.44
N GLN A 61 4.26 2.21 5.98
CA GLN A 61 5.34 1.25 6.19
C GLN A 61 6.51 1.55 5.24
N GLY A 62 7.71 1.63 5.80
CA GLY A 62 8.94 1.78 5.04
C GLY A 62 10.17 1.47 5.90
N CYS A 63 11.33 1.39 5.26
CA CYS A 63 12.60 1.20 5.93
C CYS A 63 13.49 2.44 5.80
N ARG A 64 14.28 2.71 6.83
CA ARG A 64 15.29 3.76 6.79
C ARG A 64 16.67 3.11 6.68
N ILE A 65 17.36 3.37 5.57
CA ILE A 65 18.72 2.90 5.32
C ILE A 65 19.64 4.13 5.34
N GLY A 66 20.39 4.27 6.44
CA GLY A 66 21.19 5.45 6.73
C GLY A 66 20.33 6.71 6.83
N VAL A 67 20.58 7.68 5.95
CA VAL A 67 19.82 8.95 5.89
C VAL A 67 18.60 8.89 4.96
N ARG A 68 18.43 7.80 4.21
CA ARG A 68 17.37 7.69 3.21
C ARG A 68 16.22 6.82 3.71
N TRP A 69 15.01 7.26 3.39
CA TRP A 69 13.81 6.45 3.51
C TRP A 69 13.57 5.69 2.21
N LEU A 70 13.05 4.47 2.33
CA LEU A 70 12.58 3.65 1.23
C LEU A 70 11.23 3.04 1.60
N VAL A 71 10.35 2.92 0.61
CA VAL A 71 8.98 2.45 0.76
C VAL A 71 8.80 1.27 -0.19
N PRO A 72 8.54 0.05 0.30
CA PRO A 72 8.18 -1.07 -0.58
C PRO A 72 6.81 -0.82 -1.21
N LYS A 73 6.61 -1.21 -2.48
CA LYS A 73 5.30 -1.15 -3.17
C LYS A 73 4.18 -1.75 -2.30
N LEU A 74 4.45 -2.88 -1.65
CA LEU A 74 3.52 -3.52 -0.72
C LEU A 74 3.08 -2.60 0.43
N GLY A 75 4.03 -1.86 1.03
CA GLY A 75 3.74 -0.93 2.12
C GLY A 75 2.89 0.26 1.67
N LEU A 76 3.09 0.73 0.44
CA LEU A 76 2.26 1.76 -0.17
C LEU A 76 0.85 1.26 -0.48
N LEU A 77 0.71 0.08 -1.11
CA LEU A 77 -0.59 -0.53 -1.42
C LEU A 77 -1.42 -0.72 -0.15
N ASN A 78 -0.82 -1.31 0.89
CA ASN A 78 -1.47 -1.49 2.18
C ASN A 78 -1.92 -0.15 2.79
N TYR A 79 -1.14 0.91 2.64
CA TYR A 79 -1.52 2.24 3.11
C TYR A 79 -2.73 2.81 2.34
N LEU A 80 -2.74 2.68 1.01
CA LEU A 80 -3.83 3.17 0.17
C LEU A 80 -5.16 2.46 0.47
N TYR A 81 -5.12 1.15 0.77
CA TYR A 81 -6.31 0.37 1.10
C TYR A 81 -6.69 0.37 2.59
N ARG A 82 -5.85 0.91 3.49
CA ARG A 82 -6.06 0.89 4.95
C ARG A 82 -7.42 1.45 5.40
N GLY A 83 -7.99 2.38 4.64
CA GLY A 83 -9.26 3.05 4.95
C GLY A 83 -10.47 2.55 4.17
N ARG A 84 -10.33 1.54 3.30
CA ARG A 84 -11.50 0.98 2.61
C ARG A 84 -12.27 0.07 3.56
N PRO A 85 -13.61 0.19 3.62
CA PRO A 85 -14.41 -0.86 4.21
C PRO A 85 -14.15 -2.14 3.41
N SER A 86 -13.67 -3.19 4.08
CA SER A 86 -13.66 -4.53 3.51
C SER A 86 -15.09 -4.87 3.11
N GLU A 87 -15.31 -5.30 1.86
CA GLU A 87 -16.65 -5.71 1.39
C GLU A 87 -17.23 -6.91 2.19
N GLU A 88 -16.49 -7.48 3.14
CA GLU A 88 -16.95 -8.49 4.10
C GLU A 88 -17.79 -7.96 5.27
N GLY A 89 -18.13 -6.65 5.31
CA GLY A 89 -18.79 -6.04 6.47
C GLY A 89 -19.96 -5.10 6.20
N SER A 90 -20.46 -4.98 4.97
CA SER A 90 -21.68 -4.20 4.72
C SER A 90 -22.91 -5.03 5.08
N SER A 91 -23.13 -5.26 6.38
CA SER A 91 -24.42 -5.68 6.91
C SER A 91 -25.41 -4.53 6.71
N HIS A 92 -25.95 -4.46 5.50
CA HIS A 92 -26.98 -3.52 5.06
C HIS A 92 -28.36 -3.84 5.68
N GLU A 93 -28.42 -4.35 6.92
CA GLU A 93 -29.67 -4.70 7.62
C GLU A 93 -30.03 -3.73 8.75
N GLU A 94 -29.08 -3.08 9.43
CA GLU A 94 -29.43 -2.21 10.57
C GLU A 94 -30.06 -0.86 10.17
N ALA A 95 -29.79 -0.36 8.97
CA ALA A 95 -30.32 0.94 8.54
C ALA A 95 -31.81 0.89 8.17
N GLN A 96 -32.34 -0.27 7.79
CA GLN A 96 -33.76 -0.41 7.41
C GLN A 96 -34.68 -0.54 8.64
N MET A 97 -34.19 -1.01 9.78
CA MET A 97 -35.02 -1.25 10.97
C MET A 97 -35.31 0.03 11.79
N ARG A 98 -34.47 1.08 11.66
CA ARG A 98 -34.66 2.35 12.39
C ARG A 98 -35.72 3.28 11.79
N GLN A 99 -36.19 3.04 10.56
CA GLN A 99 -37.28 3.82 9.97
C GLN A 99 -38.67 3.24 10.23
N ALA A 100 -38.77 2.10 10.93
CA ALA A 100 -40.03 1.38 11.15
C ALA A 100 -40.50 1.35 12.63
N LEU A 101 -39.94 2.18 13.51
CA LEU A 101 -40.34 2.30 14.92
C LEU A 101 -40.87 3.70 15.26
#